data_AF-A0A838VKA8-F1
#
_entry.id   AF-A0A838VKA8-F1
#
_cell.length_a   1.000
_cell.length_b   1.000
_cell.length_c   1.000
_cell.angle_alpha   90.00
_cell.angle_beta   90.00
_cell.angle_gamma   90.00
#
_symmetry.space_group_name_H-M   'P 1'
#
loop_
_entity.id
_entity.type
_entity.pdbx_description
1 polymer ?
#
loop_
_entity_poly.entity_id
_entity_poly.type
_entity_poly.pdbx_seq_one_letter_code
_entity_poly.pdbx_strand_id
1 'polypeptide(L)' 'MPATKKITIVVPGSVHDDLSAWAEEEGRPLANLSSYLLEQALRAKFPKKYPPAIKEVDK' A
#
# COMPACT_ATOMS: atom_id res chain seq x y z
N MET A 1 8.68 12.54 12.51
CA MET A 1 8.11 11.69 11.45
C MET A 1 8.59 12.27 10.12
N PRO A 2 9.21 11.50 9.20
CA PRO A 2 9.49 12.03 7.87
C PRO A 2 8.15 12.51 7.27
N ALA A 3 8.16 13.70 6.66
CA ALA A 3 6.94 14.32 6.16
C ALA A 3 6.28 13.44 5.09
N THR A 4 5.00 13.14 5.26
CA THR A 4 4.20 12.42 4.25
C THR A 4 4.14 13.25 2.97
N LYS A 5 4.45 12.63 1.83
CA LYS A 5 4.34 13.23 0.50
C LYS A 5 3.19 12.59 -0.25
N LYS A 6 2.41 13.38 -1.00
CA LYS A 6 1.30 12.90 -1.83
C LYS A 6 1.76 12.79 -3.28
N ILE A 7 1.28 11.76 -3.97
CA ILE A 7 1.41 11.58 -5.41
C ILE A 7 0.02 11.30 -6.00
N THR A 8 -0.19 11.66 -7.25
CA THR A 8 -1.38 11.28 -8.02
C THR A 8 -1.01 10.13 -8.95
N ILE A 9 -1.80 9.07 -8.96
CA ILE A 9 -1.62 7.92 -9.84
C ILE A 9 -2.82 7.81 -10.78
N VAL A 10 -2.56 7.48 -12.04
CA VAL A 10 -3.57 7.14 -13.04
C VAL A 10 -3.41 5.66 -13.37
N VAL A 11 -4.49 4.91 -13.29
CA VAL A 11 -4.52 3.46 -13.51
C VAL A 11 -5.63 3.10 -14.49
N PRO A 12 -5.57 1.94 -15.16
CA PRO A 12 -6.70 1.43 -15.93
C PRO A 12 -7.97 1.33 -15.08
N GLY A 13 -9.15 1.54 -15.69
CA GLY A 13 -10.44 1.50 -14.99
C GLY A 13 -10.66 0.18 -14.25
N SER A 14 -10.34 -0.96 -14.88
CA SER A 14 -10.45 -2.27 -14.24
C SER A 14 -9.62 -2.39 -12.96
N VAL A 15 -8.41 -1.81 -12.95
CA VAL A 15 -7.54 -1.81 -11.75
C VAL A 15 -8.14 -0.95 -10.65
N HIS A 16 -8.76 0.19 -11.01
CA HIS A 16 -9.45 1.03 -10.04
C HIS A 16 -10.65 0.31 -9.42
N ASP A 17 -11.43 -0.41 -10.23
CA ASP A 17 -12.61 -1.14 -9.77
C ASP A 17 -12.25 -2.27 -8.82
N ASP A 18 -11.23 -3.07 -9.16
CA ASP A 18 -10.71 -4.14 -8.30
C ASP A 18 -10.17 -3.59 -6.97
N LEU A 19 -9.42 -2.48 -7.01
CA LEU A 19 -8.92 -1.83 -5.79
C LEU A 19 -10.05 -1.24 -4.95
N SER A 20 -11.10 -0.72 -5.57
CA SER A 20 -12.26 -0.17 -4.86
C SER A 20 -13.02 -1.29 -4.14
N ALA A 21 -13.29 -2.40 -4.82
CA ALA A 21 -13.93 -3.56 -4.22
C ALA A 21 -13.12 -4.09 -3.02
N TRP A 22 -11.80 -4.23 -3.17
CA TRP A 22 -10.94 -4.67 -2.06
C TRP A 22 -10.94 -3.67 -0.89
N ALA A 23 -10.90 -2.36 -1.18
CA ALA A 23 -10.95 -1.35 -0.12
C ALA A 23 -12.27 -1.39 0.66
N GLU A 24 -13.39 -1.61 -0.03
CA GLU A 24 -14.71 -1.81 0.58
C GLU A 24 -14.77 -3.08 1.44
N GLU A 25 -14.24 -4.20 0.95
CA GLU A 25 -14.16 -5.46 1.69
C GLU A 25 -13.35 -5.32 3.00
N GLU A 26 -12.25 -4.57 2.99
CA GLU A 26 -11.44 -4.28 4.18
C GLU A 26 -12.00 -3.13 5.04
N GLY A 27 -13.08 -2.47 4.62
CA GLY A 27 -13.66 -1.33 5.32
C GLY A 27 -12.71 -0.13 5.47
N ARG A 28 -11.81 0.08 4.49
CA ARG A 28 -10.76 1.12 4.52
C ARG A 28 -10.86 2.07 3.32
N PRO A 29 -10.36 3.32 3.43
CA PRO A 29 -10.29 4.20 2.27
C PRO A 29 -9.40 3.63 1.16
N LEU A 30 -9.85 3.74 -0.09
CA LEU A 30 -9.10 3.33 -1.29
C LEU A 30 -7.67 3.90 -1.31
N ALA A 31 -7.50 5.18 -0.98
CA ALA A 31 -6.19 5.81 -0.92
C ALA A 31 -5.24 5.13 0.09
N ASN A 32 -5.77 4.66 1.22
CA ASN A 32 -4.99 3.96 2.23
C ASN A 32 -4.61 2.56 1.75
N LEU A 33 -5.52 1.84 1.07
CA LEU A 33 -5.21 0.55 0.43
C LEU A 33 -4.09 0.72 -0.60
N SER A 34 -4.27 1.64 -1.54
CA SER A 34 -3.29 1.92 -2.59
C SER A 34 -1.93 2.31 -2.01
N SER A 35 -1.89 3.15 -0.97
CA SER A 35 -0.64 3.51 -0.29
C SER A 35 0.06 2.29 0.32
N TYR A 36 -0.69 1.42 0.98
CA TYR A 36 -0.14 0.20 1.58
C TYR A 36 0.39 -0.77 0.52
N LEU A 37 -0.36 -1.00 -0.56
CA LEU A 37 0.06 -1.88 -1.65
C LEU A 37 1.32 -1.35 -2.35
N LEU A 38 1.41 -0.03 -2.54
CA LEU A 38 2.62 0.60 -3.07
C LEU A 38 3.83 0.39 -2.15
N GLU A 39 3.63 0.50 -0.83
CA GLU A 39 4.69 0.17 0.13
C GLU A 39 5.12 -1.30 0.05
N GLN A 40 4.17 -2.24 -0.07
CA GLN A 40 4.50 -3.66 -0.21
C GLN A 40 5.34 -3.93 -1.47
N ALA A 41 4.96 -3.31 -2.60
CA ALA A 41 5.73 -3.41 -3.84
C ALA A 41 7.16 -2.85 -3.69
N LEU A 42 7.31 -1.71 -3.01
CA LEU A 42 8.63 -1.11 -2.74
C LEU A 42 9.48 -1.94 -1.77
N ARG A 43 8.86 -2.56 -0.76
CA ARG A 43 9.53 -3.50 0.16
C ARG A 43 10.05 -4.73 -0.59
N ALA A 44 9.24 -5.31 -1.46
CA ALA A 44 9.65 -6.43 -2.30
C ALA A 44 10.80 -6.04 -3.24
N LYS A 45 10.76 -4.83 -3.82
CA LYS A 45 11.82 -4.35 -4.73
C LYS A 45 13.11 -3.93 -4.02
N PHE A 46 13.01 -3.32 -2.84
CA PHE A 46 14.14 -2.75 -2.09
C PHE A 46 14.12 -3.19 -0.61
N PRO A 47 14.30 -4.49 -0.32
CA PRO A 47 14.13 -5.04 1.03
C PRO A 47 15.11 -4.47 2.06
N LYS A 48 16.32 -4.08 1.64
CA LYS A 48 17.31 -3.42 2.52
C LYS A 48 16.94 -1.99 2.90
N LYS A 49 16.13 -1.31 2.08
CA LYS A 49 15.75 0.10 2.25
C LYS A 49 14.44 0.26 3.01
N TYR A 50 13.51 -0.68 2.84
CA TYR A 50 12.20 -0.66 3.47
C TYR A 50 12.01 -1.95 4.28
N PRO A 51 12.39 -1.96 5.58
CA PRO A 51 12.24 -3.14 6.44
C PRO A 51 10.76 -3.43 6.70
N PRO A 52 10.34 -4.70 6.87
CA PRO A 52 8.94 -5.10 7.07
C PRO A 52 8.27 -4.34 8.23
N ALA A 53 6.99 -4.01 8.05
CA ALA A 53 6.24 -3.14 8.99
C ALA A 53 5.93 -3.85 10.32
N ILE A 54 6.03 -5.17 10.33
CA ILE A 54 5.76 -6.01 11.49
C ILE A 54 7.14 -6.53 11.94
N LYS A 55 7.58 -6.15 13.14
CA LYS A 55 8.57 -6.96 13.84
C LYS A 55 7.88 -8.29 14.08
N GLU A 56 8.32 -9.35 13.44
CA GLU A 56 7.96 -10.70 13.86
C GLU A 56 8.23 -10.76 15.38
N VAL A 57 7.16 -10.85 16.17
CA VAL A 57 7.30 -11.11 17.60
C VAL A 57 7.70 -12.58 17.64
N ASP A 58 8.98 -12.82 17.89
CA ASP A 58 9.54 -14.15 18.13
C ASP A 58 8.60 -14.93 19.07
N LYS A 59 8.17 -16.10 18.62
CA LYS A 59 7.46 -17.09 19.44
C LYS A 59 8.40 -18.24 19.77
#